data_AF-A0A5S4UMU2-F1
#
_entry.id   AF-A0A5S4UMU2-F1
#
_cell.length_a   1.000
_cell.length_b   1.000
_cell.length_c   1.000
_cell.angle_alpha   90.00
_cell.angle_beta   90.00
_cell.angle_gamma   90.00
#
_symmetry.space_group_name_H-M   'P 1'
#
loop_
_entity.id
_entity.type
_entity.pdbx_description
1 polymer ?
#
loop_
_entity_poly.entity_id
_entity_poly.type
_entity_poly.pdbx_seq_one_letter_code
_entity_poly.pdbx_strand_id
1 'polypeptide(L)'
;MSIQKSETLPDVTYWLALQIAKVDPVVDLDVMYKGSLELDFLYQLLTCKAQQHWWRNYAVALSPVVVNNAFFRAVALLHNRNIEFNRSRNTDETVWVRDLLKR
;
A
#
# COMPACT_ATOMS: atom_id res chain seq x y z
N MET A 1 18.91 -24.46 4.68
CA MET A 1 18.08 -23.66 3.75
C MET A 1 17.02 -22.88 4.53
N SER A 2 17.36 -21.74 5.15
CA SER A 2 16.43 -20.97 6.00
C SER A 2 16.29 -19.49 5.60
N ILE A 3 16.82 -19.09 4.43
CA ILE A 3 16.93 -17.67 4.04
C ILE A 3 15.62 -17.13 3.41
N GLN A 4 14.75 -17.98 2.86
CA GLN A 4 13.59 -17.53 2.05
C GLN A 4 12.38 -16.98 2.82
N LYS A 5 12.26 -17.20 4.14
CA LYS A 5 11.07 -16.75 4.90
C LYS A 5 11.13 -15.29 5.34
N SER A 6 12.32 -14.70 5.42
CA SER A 6 12.51 -13.34 5.95
C SER A 6 12.28 -12.25 4.91
N GLU A 7 12.66 -12.50 3.66
CA GLU A 7 12.64 -11.48 2.58
C GLU A 7 11.28 -11.38 1.88
N THR A 8 10.47 -12.43 1.94
CA THR A 8 9.19 -12.48 1.22
C THR A 8 8.14 -11.50 1.74
N LEU A 9 8.10 -11.20 3.05
CA LEU A 9 7.10 -10.28 3.60
C LEU A 9 7.34 -8.82 3.16
N PRO A 10 8.54 -8.24 3.31
CA PRO A 10 8.83 -6.89 2.79
C PRO A 10 8.56 -6.73 1.29
N ASP A 11 8.95 -7.72 0.47
CA ASP A 11 8.77 -7.68 -0.99
C ASP A 11 7.29 -7.68 -1.37
N VAL A 12 6.50 -8.53 -0.72
CA VAL A 12 5.05 -8.59 -0.94
C VAL A 12 4.39 -7.28 -0.49
N THR A 13 4.81 -6.72 0.64
CA THR A 13 4.31 -5.40 1.12
C THR A 13 4.60 -4.31 0.10
N TYR A 14 5.84 -4.23 -0.39
CA TYR A 14 6.24 -3.20 -1.35
C TYR A 14 5.44 -3.30 -2.65
N TRP A 15 5.32 -4.50 -3.21
CA TRP A 15 4.56 -4.71 -4.43
C TRP A 15 3.08 -4.38 -4.25
N LEU A 16 2.46 -4.79 -3.14
CA LEU A 16 1.07 -4.46 -2.84
C LEU A 16 0.88 -2.95 -2.72
N ALA A 17 1.80 -2.23 -2.08
CA ALA A 17 1.75 -0.77 -2.00
C ALA A 17 1.77 -0.12 -3.40
N LEU A 18 2.60 -0.64 -4.31
CA LEU A 18 2.61 -0.18 -5.70
C LEU A 18 1.30 -0.50 -6.44
N GLN A 19 0.69 -1.65 -6.19
CA GLN A 19 -0.59 -1.99 -6.82
C GLN A 19 -1.73 -1.11 -6.30
N ILE A 20 -1.80 -0.86 -4.98
CA ILE A 20 -2.81 0.01 -4.38
C ILE A 20 -2.67 1.43 -4.96
N ALA A 21 -1.44 1.94 -5.07
CA ALA A 21 -1.18 3.27 -5.64
C ALA A 21 -1.56 3.41 -7.13
N LYS A 22 -1.74 2.30 -7.85
CA LYS A 22 -2.15 2.27 -9.26
C LYS A 22 -3.66 2.13 -9.46
N VAL A 23 -4.43 1.89 -8.40
CA VAL A 23 -5.89 1.78 -8.50
C VAL A 23 -6.47 3.16 -8.75
N ASP A 24 -7.18 3.30 -9.87
CA ASP A 24 -7.95 4.48 -10.28
C ASP A 24 -9.43 4.06 -10.38
N PRO A 25 -10.40 4.70 -9.69
CA PRO A 25 -10.30 5.93 -8.90
C PRO A 25 -9.40 5.83 -7.68
N VAL A 26 -8.74 6.94 -7.34
CA VAL A 26 -7.93 7.10 -6.13
C VAL A 26 -8.79 6.73 -4.93
N VAL A 27 -8.44 5.61 -4.29
CA VAL A 27 -9.18 5.13 -3.15
C VAL A 27 -8.89 6.04 -1.95
N ASP A 28 -9.95 6.47 -1.26
CA ASP A 28 -9.78 7.24 -0.04
C ASP A 28 -9.20 6.34 1.06
N LEU A 29 -7.88 6.47 1.27
CA LEU A 29 -7.13 5.69 2.24
C LEU A 29 -7.58 5.95 3.68
N ASP A 30 -8.15 7.12 3.97
CA ASP A 30 -8.62 7.47 5.31
C ASP A 30 -9.94 6.77 5.64
N VAL A 31 -10.79 6.59 4.63
CA VAL A 31 -12.02 5.80 4.73
C VAL A 31 -11.70 4.31 4.77
N MET A 32 -10.80 3.83 3.90
CA MET A 32 -10.37 2.44 3.89
C MET A 32 -9.77 2.00 5.22
N TYR A 33 -8.86 2.80 5.80
CA TYR A 33 -8.20 2.43 7.05
C TYR A 33 -9.19 2.23 8.21
N LYS A 34 -10.35 2.89 8.17
CA LYS A 34 -11.41 2.78 9.18
C LYS A 34 -12.34 1.57 8.98
N GLY A 35 -12.10 0.75 7.96
CA GLY A 35 -12.91 -0.43 7.65
C GLY A 35 -14.09 -0.08 6.76
N SER A 36 -13.89 -0.15 5.45
CA SER A 36 -14.89 0.15 4.43
C SER A 36 -15.11 -1.04 3.49
N LEU A 37 -16.24 -1.07 2.78
CA LEU A 37 -16.53 -2.12 1.80
C LEU A 37 -15.49 -2.14 0.67
N GLU A 38 -14.94 -0.97 0.33
CA GLU A 38 -13.87 -0.80 -0.63
C GLU A 38 -12.58 -1.46 -0.15
N LEU A 39 -12.28 -1.43 1.16
CA LEU A 39 -11.15 -2.15 1.75
C LEU A 39 -11.29 -3.67 1.55
N ASP A 40 -12.47 -4.22 1.82
CA ASP A 40 -12.72 -5.66 1.66
C ASP A 40 -12.59 -6.09 0.20
N PHE A 41 -13.14 -5.30 -0.73
CA PHE A 41 -12.99 -5.56 -2.16
C PHE A 41 -11.53 -5.52 -2.61
N LEU A 42 -10.78 -4.47 -2.21
CA LEU A 42 -9.37 -4.33 -2.54
C LEU A 42 -8.51 -5.42 -1.92
N TYR A 43 -8.82 -5.82 -0.70
CA TYR A 43 -8.19 -6.95 -0.04
C TYR A 43 -8.39 -8.21 -0.87
N GLN A 44 -9.62 -8.59 -1.22
CA GLN A 44 -9.87 -9.80 -2.00
C GLN A 44 -9.17 -9.77 -3.36
N LEU A 45 -9.25 -8.65 -4.08
CA LEU A 45 -8.67 -8.51 -5.41
C LEU A 45 -7.14 -8.57 -5.38
N LEU A 46 -6.51 -7.80 -4.48
CA LEU A 46 -5.05 -7.64 -4.47
C LEU A 46 -4.34 -8.82 -3.82
N THR A 47 -4.93 -9.46 -2.81
CA THR A 47 -4.36 -10.68 -2.23
C THR A 47 -4.38 -11.83 -3.24
N CYS A 48 -5.45 -11.99 -4.01
CA CYS A 48 -5.50 -12.94 -5.13
C CYS A 48 -4.43 -12.64 -6.19
N LYS A 49 -4.29 -11.37 -6.59
CA LYS A 49 -3.28 -10.95 -7.57
C LYS A 49 -1.86 -11.18 -7.06
N ALA A 50 -1.58 -10.91 -5.79
CA ALA A 50 -0.29 -11.17 -5.17
C ALA A 50 0.02 -12.67 -5.18
N GLN A 51 -0.92 -13.51 -4.75
CA GLN A 51 -0.74 -14.97 -4.80
C GLN A 51 -0.38 -15.44 -6.22
N GLN A 52 -1.12 -14.96 -7.22
CA GLN A 52 -0.91 -15.31 -8.61
C GLN A 52 0.43 -14.79 -9.15
N HIS A 53 0.84 -13.56 -8.80
CA HIS A 53 2.11 -12.97 -9.21
C HIS A 53 3.30 -13.77 -8.70
N TRP A 54 3.30 -14.11 -7.41
CA TRP A 54 4.39 -14.87 -6.80
C TRP A 54 4.46 -16.31 -7.28
N TRP A 55 3.30 -16.94 -7.49
CA TRP A 55 3.24 -18.25 -8.09
C TRP A 55 3.84 -18.24 -9.50
N ARG A 56 3.40 -17.32 -10.36
CA ARG A 56 3.79 -17.31 -11.78
C ARG A 56 5.24 -16.94 -12.01
N ASN A 57 5.76 -15.96 -11.27
CA ASN A 57 7.08 -15.40 -11.55
C ASN A 57 8.20 -16.04 -10.72
N TYR A 58 7.87 -16.59 -9.55
CA TYR A 58 8.87 -17.09 -8.60
C TYR A 58 8.61 -18.54 -8.16
N ALA A 59 7.52 -19.17 -8.61
CA ALA A 59 7.06 -20.48 -8.15
C ALA A 59 6.88 -20.55 -6.62
N VAL A 60 6.57 -19.42 -6.00
CA VAL A 60 6.37 -19.31 -4.54
C VAL A 60 4.88 -19.26 -4.24
N ALA A 61 4.42 -20.22 -3.44
CA ALA A 61 3.10 -20.14 -2.81
C ALA A 61 3.21 -19.28 -1.53
N LEU A 62 2.65 -18.07 -1.56
CA LEU A 62 2.59 -17.24 -0.37
C LEU A 62 1.62 -17.85 0.63
N SER A 63 1.94 -17.75 1.92
CA SER A 63 1.03 -18.17 2.98
C SER A 63 -0.03 -17.09 3.22
N PRO A 64 -1.26 -17.46 3.63
CA PRO A 64 -2.30 -16.48 3.95
C PRO A 64 -1.83 -15.46 4.99
N VAL A 65 -1.04 -15.90 5.99
CA VAL A 65 -0.48 -15.03 7.02
C VAL A 65 0.45 -13.97 6.41
N VAL A 66 1.30 -14.33 5.45
CA VAL A 66 2.22 -13.38 4.81
C VAL A 66 1.45 -12.38 3.97
N VAL A 67 0.52 -12.85 3.12
CA VAL A 67 -0.25 -11.98 2.22
C VAL A 67 -1.11 -10.99 3.00
N ASN A 68 -1.78 -11.45 4.07
CA ASN A 68 -2.65 -10.60 4.88
C ASN A 68 -1.84 -9.52 5.61
N ASN A 69 -0.76 -9.92 6.27
CA ASN A 69 0.12 -8.95 6.94
C ASN A 69 0.73 -7.97 5.95
N ALA A 70 1.14 -8.45 4.77
CA ALA A 70 1.72 -7.60 3.75
C ALA A 70 0.74 -6.55 3.25
N PHE A 71 -0.53 -6.93 3.04
CA PHE A 71 -1.60 -6.03 2.62
C PHE A 71 -1.86 -4.93 3.63
N PHE A 72 -2.11 -5.27 4.90
CA PHE A 72 -2.40 -4.26 5.92
C PHE A 72 -1.20 -3.35 6.18
N ARG A 73 0.04 -3.87 6.11
CA ARG A 73 1.25 -3.05 6.15
C ARG A 73 1.33 -2.07 4.97
N ALA A 74 0.96 -2.51 3.77
CA ALA A 74 0.96 -1.64 2.59
C ALA A 74 -0.07 -0.51 2.72
N VAL A 75 -1.30 -0.83 3.17
CA VAL A 75 -2.35 0.16 3.43
C VAL A 75 -1.90 1.18 4.48
N ALA A 76 -1.37 0.71 5.62
CA ALA A 76 -0.88 1.58 6.69
C ALA A 76 0.28 2.49 6.23
N LEU A 77 1.21 1.94 5.44
CA LEU A 77 2.33 2.71 4.88
C LEU A 77 1.84 3.84 3.95
N LEU A 78 0.87 3.54 3.08
CA LEU A 78 0.31 4.53 2.17
C LEU A 78 -0.52 5.58 2.93
N HIS A 79 -1.31 5.16 3.91
CA HIS A 79 -2.08 6.07 4.77
C HIS A 79 -1.16 7.04 5.54
N ASN A 80 -0.11 6.54 6.19
CA ASN A 80 0.86 7.37 6.89
C ASN A 80 1.55 8.36 5.93
N ARG A 81 1.95 7.89 4.75
CA ARG A 81 2.53 8.77 3.72
C ARG A 81 1.54 9.84 3.25
N ASN A 82 0.25 9.52 3.14
CA ASN A 82 -0.78 10.49 2.77
C ASN A 82 -0.96 11.55 3.87
N ILE A 83 -0.97 11.14 5.14
CA ILE A 83 -0.98 12.05 6.29
C ILE A 83 0.25 12.96 6.28
N GLU A 84 1.45 12.41 6.09
CA GLU A 84 2.70 13.19 6.02
C GLU A 84 2.68 14.17 4.84
N PHE A 85 2.20 13.72 3.68
CA PHE A 85 2.03 14.58 2.52
C PHE A 85 1.07 15.73 2.81
N ASN A 86 -0.10 15.45 3.38
CA ASN A 86 -1.09 16.47 3.75
C ASN A 86 -0.55 17.45 4.80
N ARG A 87 0.18 16.95 5.81
CA ARG A 87 0.86 17.79 6.80
C ARG A 87 1.88 18.68 6.12
N SER A 88 2.76 18.13 5.30
CA SER A 88 3.85 18.86 4.64
C SER A 88 3.37 19.96 3.68
N ARG A 89 2.16 19.89 3.11
CA ARG A 89 1.63 20.91 2.19
C ARG A 89 0.71 21.94 2.84
N ASN A 90 0.20 21.63 4.03
CA ASN A 90 -0.71 22.49 4.79
C ASN A 90 -0.06 23.04 6.07
N THR A 91 1.26 22.91 6.22
CA THR A 91 2.01 23.56 7.30
C THR A 91 2.28 25.02 6.97
N ASP A 92 2.26 25.87 7.98
CA ASP A 92 2.63 27.30 7.86
C ASP A 92 4.04 27.47 7.29
N GLU A 93 4.94 26.53 7.59
CA GLU A 93 6.33 26.50 7.12
C GLU A 93 6.48 26.26 5.60
N THR A 94 5.45 25.76 4.91
CA THR A 94 5.49 25.46 3.46
C THR A 94 4.56 26.34 2.64
N VAL A 95 3.87 27.30 3.27
CA VAL A 95 3.02 28.30 2.61
C VAL A 95 3.80 29.04 1.52
N TRP A 96 5.06 29.40 1.79
CA TRP A 96 5.91 30.09 0.83
C TRP A 96 6.14 29.27 -0.46
N VAL A 97 6.22 27.94 -0.39
CA VAL A 97 6.36 27.06 -1.57
C VAL A 97 5.10 27.13 -2.43
N ARG A 98 3.94 27.14 -1.77
CA ARG A 98 2.64 27.25 -2.44
C ARG A 98 2.47 28.60 -3.12
N ASP A 99 2.98 29.67 -2.51
CA ASP A 99 2.97 31.01 -3.10
C ASP A 99 3.98 31.14 -4.25
N LEU A 100 5.11 30.43 -4.19
CA LEU A 100 6.11 30.40 -5.27
C LEU A 100 5.62 29.65 -6.52
N LEU A 101 4.81 28.60 -6.33
CA LEU A 101 4.25 27.77 -7.40
C LEU A 101 2.97 28.33 -8.03
N LYS A 102 2.35 29.37 -7.44
CA LYS A 102 1.17 30.07 -7.99
C LYS A 102 1.52 31.07 -9.10
N ARG A 103 2.50 30.75 -9.96
CA ARG A 103 2.73 31.49 -11.21
C ARG A 103 1.82 30.99 -12.31
#